data_AF-A0A0Q5ZIE3-F1
#
_entry.id   AF-A0A0Q5ZIE3-F1
#
_cell.length_a   1.000
_cell.length_b   1.000
_cell.length_c   1.000
_cell.angle_alpha   90.00
_cell.angle_beta   90.00
_cell.angle_gamma   90.00
#
_symmetry.space_group_name_H-M   'P 1'
#
loop_
_entity.id
_entity.type
_entity.pdbx_description
1 polymer ?
#
loop_
_entity_poly.entity_id
_entity_poly.type
_entity_poly.pdbx_seq_one_letter_code
_entity_poly.pdbx_strand_id
1 'polypeptide(L)'
;MQFTYLLINFSAVFICFIFSFHHKIKFNRYFRAFILSSLFVAMFFVVWDMIFTANGVWWFSHQYTLGLLVYNLPIEEILFFICIPFACIFTYFCLDKFFEFKWVKKIENPLLHIITFALLALAIYFYEQLYTFTAFVTCALSILVLKYLLKVDWLGKGVIIYVILSPGFLLVNGLLTGTGLPSPVVNYNPDEFMGFRILTIPVEDFFYGLEMILWNLFFFLKFKKYEQNKYILV
;
A
#
# COMPACT_ATOMS: atom_id res chain seq x y z
N MET A 1 -7.94 1.85 -23.05
CA MET A 1 -8.23 3.27 -23.33
C MET A 1 -7.17 4.08 -22.62
N GLN A 2 -6.72 5.20 -23.18
CA GLN A 2 -5.55 5.94 -22.66
C GLN A 2 -5.70 6.41 -21.20
N PHE A 3 -6.93 6.54 -20.70
CA PHE A 3 -7.24 6.99 -19.33
C PHE A 3 -7.49 5.86 -18.33
N THR A 4 -7.28 4.60 -18.71
CA THR A 4 -7.66 3.45 -17.87
C THR A 4 -6.97 3.51 -16.51
N TYR A 5 -5.66 3.79 -16.44
CA TYR A 5 -4.97 3.84 -15.15
C TYR A 5 -5.49 5.01 -14.30
N LEU A 6 -5.62 6.20 -14.87
CA LEU A 6 -6.16 7.36 -14.15
C LEU A 6 -7.57 7.11 -13.59
N LEU A 7 -8.43 6.43 -14.37
CA LEU A 7 -9.78 6.09 -13.94
C LEU A 7 -9.78 5.07 -12.80
N ILE A 8 -8.87 4.09 -12.81
CA ILE A 8 -8.70 3.13 -11.71
C ILE A 8 -8.34 3.89 -10.42
N ASN A 9 -7.34 4.78 -10.46
CA ASN A 9 -6.93 5.60 -9.32
C ASN A 9 -8.08 6.47 -8.79
N PHE A 10 -8.79 7.15 -9.70
CA PHE A 10 -9.93 7.99 -9.35
C PHE A 10 -11.05 7.16 -8.70
N SER A 11 -11.37 6.01 -9.26
CA SER A 11 -12.45 5.14 -8.76
C SER A 11 -12.14 4.60 -7.37
N ALA A 12 -10.87 4.26 -7.10
CA ALA A 12 -10.43 3.78 -5.78
C ALA A 12 -10.62 4.84 -4.67
N VAL A 13 -10.45 6.13 -5.00
CA VAL A 13 -10.57 7.22 -4.01
C VAL A 13 -11.96 7.85 -3.94
N PHE A 14 -12.75 7.80 -5.01
CA PHE A 14 -13.95 8.61 -5.16
C PHE A 14 -14.93 8.47 -4.00
N ILE A 15 -15.27 7.22 -3.65
CA ILE A 15 -16.20 6.93 -2.56
C ILE A 15 -15.59 7.36 -1.22
N CYS A 16 -14.34 6.99 -0.95
CA CYS A 16 -13.63 7.36 0.28
C CYS A 16 -13.57 8.89 0.46
N PHE A 17 -13.36 9.63 -0.62
CA PHE A 17 -13.26 11.08 -0.60
C PHE A 17 -14.60 11.73 -0.26
N ILE A 18 -15.69 11.30 -0.89
CA ILE A 18 -17.04 11.80 -0.56
C ILE A 18 -17.37 11.53 0.90
N PHE A 19 -17.17 10.29 1.36
CA PHE A 19 -17.48 9.91 2.74
C PHE A 19 -16.54 10.52 3.78
N SER A 20 -15.40 11.08 3.37
CA SER A 20 -14.51 11.82 4.27
C SER A 20 -15.18 13.06 4.88
N PHE A 21 -16.16 13.64 4.20
CA PHE A 21 -16.95 14.78 4.68
C PHE A 21 -18.19 14.37 5.48
N HIS A 22 -18.51 13.08 5.55
CA HIS A 22 -19.70 12.60 6.26
C HIS A 22 -19.63 12.94 7.75
N HIS A 23 -20.70 13.49 8.31
CA HIS A 23 -20.74 14.03 9.68
C HIS A 23 -20.38 13.01 10.78
N LYS A 24 -20.60 11.72 10.55
CA LYS A 24 -20.19 10.65 11.47
C LYS A 24 -18.71 10.26 11.33
N ILE A 25 -18.10 10.48 10.17
CA ILE A 25 -16.72 10.05 9.87
C ILE A 25 -15.76 11.21 10.14
N LYS A 26 -15.93 12.34 9.45
CA LYS A 26 -15.11 13.56 9.57
C LYS A 26 -13.62 13.30 9.34
N PHE A 27 -13.29 12.45 8.37
CA PHE A 27 -11.90 12.19 7.98
C PHE A 27 -11.24 13.40 7.31
N ASN A 28 -12.03 14.27 6.69
CA ASN A 28 -11.58 15.54 6.11
C ASN A 28 -10.77 16.42 7.07
N ARG A 29 -11.00 16.30 8.39
CA ARG A 29 -10.24 17.01 9.43
C ARG A 29 -8.77 16.58 9.52
N TYR A 30 -8.42 15.42 8.96
CA TYR A 30 -7.09 14.83 9.02
C TYR A 30 -6.44 14.72 7.64
N PHE A 31 -6.96 15.44 6.63
CA PHE A 31 -6.36 15.46 5.29
C PHE A 31 -4.93 15.95 5.30
N ARG A 32 -4.59 16.93 6.15
CA ARG A 32 -3.21 17.40 6.27
C ARG A 32 -2.28 16.30 6.80
N ALA A 33 -2.63 15.64 7.90
CA ALA A 33 -1.90 14.49 8.42
C ALA A 33 -1.74 13.38 7.37
N PHE A 34 -2.80 13.09 6.60
CA PHE A 34 -2.76 12.11 5.53
C PHE A 34 -1.81 12.53 4.39
N ILE A 35 -1.96 13.75 3.85
CA ILE A 35 -1.16 14.23 2.72
C ILE A 35 0.32 14.24 3.10
N LEU A 36 0.68 14.73 4.29
CA LEU A 36 2.07 14.73 4.75
C LEU A 36 2.63 13.31 4.89
N SER A 37 1.83 12.38 5.41
CA SER A 37 2.21 10.97 5.50
C SER A 37 2.43 10.36 4.11
N SER A 38 1.46 10.54 3.22
CA SER A 38 1.48 9.95 1.89
C SER A 38 2.60 10.52 1.04
N LEU A 39 2.87 11.82 1.06
CA LEU A 39 4.01 12.40 0.35
C LEU A 39 5.34 11.88 0.88
N PHE A 40 5.47 11.71 2.20
CA PHE A 40 6.70 11.20 2.79
C PHE A 40 6.96 9.74 2.39
N VAL A 41 5.94 8.88 2.45
CA VAL A 41 6.07 7.47 2.06
C VAL A 41 6.22 7.33 0.55
N ALA A 42 5.43 8.06 -0.24
CA ALA A 42 5.48 8.05 -1.70
C ALA A 42 6.88 8.39 -2.22
N MET A 43 7.63 9.28 -1.54
CA MET A 43 9.01 9.57 -1.92
C MET A 43 9.88 8.31 -2.01
N PHE A 44 9.79 7.39 -1.04
CA PHE A 44 10.59 6.18 -1.03
C PHE A 44 10.11 5.16 -2.07
N PHE A 45 8.80 4.99 -2.17
CA PHE A 45 8.19 4.00 -3.07
C PHE A 45 8.26 4.43 -4.55
N VAL A 46 8.13 5.72 -4.86
CA VAL A 46 8.37 6.25 -6.20
C VAL A 46 9.82 6.03 -6.64
N VAL A 47 10.79 6.25 -5.73
CA VAL A 47 12.21 5.98 -6.04
C VAL A 47 12.45 4.49 -6.27
N TRP A 48 11.84 3.64 -5.44
CA TRP A 48 11.86 2.19 -5.66
C TRP A 48 11.35 1.84 -7.06
N ASP A 49 10.16 2.32 -7.41
CA ASP A 49 9.52 2.06 -8.70
C ASP A 49 10.33 2.54 -9.89
N MET A 50 10.97 3.71 -9.78
CA MET A 50 11.87 4.23 -10.81
C MET A 50 13.05 3.29 -11.04
N ILE A 51 13.67 2.78 -9.95
CA ILE A 51 14.79 1.85 -10.02
C ILE A 51 14.35 0.52 -10.64
N PHE A 52 13.22 -0.02 -10.20
CA PHE A 52 12.71 -1.32 -10.65
C PHE A 52 12.25 -1.28 -12.10
N THR A 53 11.63 -0.19 -12.51
CA THR A 53 11.29 0.06 -13.91
C THR A 53 12.55 0.22 -14.78
N ALA A 54 13.60 0.86 -14.27
CA ALA A 54 14.87 1.00 -14.99
C ALA A 54 15.62 -0.33 -15.15
N ASN A 55 15.50 -1.22 -14.17
CA ASN A 55 16.07 -2.57 -14.20
C ASN A 55 15.20 -3.58 -14.96
N GLY A 56 14.04 -3.17 -15.49
CA GLY A 56 13.15 -4.06 -16.25
C GLY A 56 12.40 -5.07 -15.39
N VAL A 57 12.30 -4.85 -14.08
CA VAL A 57 11.52 -5.72 -13.18
C VAL A 57 10.03 -5.64 -13.50
N TRP A 58 9.54 -4.42 -13.76
CA TRP A 58 8.23 -4.17 -14.36
C TRP A 58 8.27 -3.00 -15.32
N TRP A 59 7.23 -2.88 -16.15
CA TRP A 59 7.05 -1.76 -17.05
C TRP A 59 5.58 -1.45 -17.29
N PHE A 60 5.32 -0.19 -17.67
CA PHE A 60 3.98 0.34 -17.86
C PHE A 60 3.59 0.38 -19.33
N SER A 61 2.36 0.00 -19.62
CA SER A 61 1.81 0.08 -20.97
C SER A 61 1.41 1.51 -21.33
N HIS A 62 1.93 2.02 -22.44
CA HIS A 62 1.55 3.31 -23.01
C HIS A 62 0.09 3.35 -23.48
N GLN A 63 -0.56 2.20 -23.68
CA GLN A 63 -1.96 2.13 -24.15
C GLN A 63 -2.98 2.58 -23.08
N TYR A 64 -2.60 2.52 -21.80
CA TYR A 64 -3.49 2.75 -20.67
C TYR A 64 -3.09 3.96 -19.80
N THR A 65 -2.07 4.70 -20.25
CA THR A 65 -1.52 5.87 -19.57
C THR A 65 -1.57 7.11 -20.47
N LEU A 66 -1.59 8.30 -19.88
CA LEU A 66 -1.60 9.60 -20.55
C LEU A 66 -0.35 9.86 -21.40
N GLY A 67 0.73 9.10 -21.17
CA GLY A 67 2.04 9.32 -21.81
C GLY A 67 2.88 10.40 -21.13
N LEU A 68 2.40 10.98 -20.02
CA LEU A 68 3.18 11.89 -19.19
C LEU A 68 4.05 11.08 -18.24
N LEU A 69 5.36 11.15 -18.42
CA LEU A 69 6.34 10.44 -17.61
C LEU A 69 7.11 11.41 -16.71
N VAL A 70 7.37 10.97 -15.48
CA VAL A 70 8.39 11.55 -14.60
C VAL A 70 9.52 10.53 -14.55
N TYR A 71 10.68 10.89 -15.11
CA TYR A 71 11.75 9.94 -15.42
C TYR A 71 11.22 8.79 -16.29
N ASN A 72 11.04 7.59 -15.75
CA ASN A 72 10.51 6.41 -16.45
C ASN A 72 9.14 5.94 -15.93
N LEU A 73 8.53 6.66 -14.98
CA LEU A 73 7.23 6.31 -14.42
C LEU A 73 6.10 7.18 -14.99
N PRO A 74 4.94 6.59 -15.30
CA PRO A 74 3.76 7.37 -15.65
C PRO A 74 3.26 8.18 -14.44
N ILE A 75 2.71 9.37 -14.69
CA ILE A 75 2.16 10.22 -13.62
C ILE A 75 1.06 9.50 -12.83
N GLU A 76 0.34 8.59 -13.47
CA GLU A 76 -0.66 7.74 -12.83
C GLU A 76 -0.07 6.81 -11.78
N GLU A 77 1.15 6.30 -11.98
CA GLU A 77 1.85 5.51 -10.95
C GLU A 77 2.21 6.39 -9.75
N ILE A 78 2.65 7.62 -9.98
CA ILE A 78 2.93 8.55 -8.88
C ILE A 78 1.65 8.88 -8.11
N LEU A 79 0.52 9.03 -8.81
CA LEU A 79 -0.79 9.22 -8.19
C LEU A 79 -1.26 7.97 -7.42
N PHE A 80 -0.89 6.77 -7.86
CA PHE A 80 -1.24 5.51 -7.18
C PHE A 80 -0.71 5.51 -5.73
N PHE A 81 0.51 5.99 -5.50
CA PHE A 81 1.12 6.16 -4.17
C PHE A 81 0.43 7.19 -3.25
N ILE A 82 -0.59 7.90 -3.76
CA ILE A 82 -1.44 8.80 -2.98
C ILE A 82 -2.86 8.24 -2.90
N CYS A 83 -3.40 7.82 -4.04
CA CYS A 83 -4.77 7.35 -4.17
C CYS A 83 -5.03 6.07 -3.36
N ILE A 84 -4.18 5.06 -3.50
CA ILE A 84 -4.40 3.79 -2.78
C ILE A 84 -4.20 3.96 -1.27
N PRO A 85 -3.12 4.62 -0.79
CA PRO A 85 -3.02 4.93 0.62
C PRO A 85 -4.20 5.74 1.16
N PHE A 86 -4.78 6.68 0.39
CA PHE A 86 -5.97 7.41 0.84
C PHE A 86 -7.13 6.47 1.14
N ALA A 87 -7.45 5.54 0.23
CA ALA A 87 -8.54 4.58 0.41
C ALA A 87 -8.26 3.62 1.59
N CYS A 88 -7.03 3.13 1.72
CA CYS A 88 -6.65 2.21 2.79
C CYS A 88 -6.66 2.89 4.17
N ILE A 89 -6.09 4.09 4.29
CA ILE A 89 -6.05 4.85 5.55
C ILE A 89 -7.44 5.35 5.94
N PHE A 90 -8.26 5.78 4.98
CA PHE A 90 -9.66 6.10 5.22
C PHE A 90 -10.43 4.90 5.77
N THR A 91 -10.25 3.72 5.17
CA THR A 91 -10.91 2.49 5.62
C THR A 91 -10.43 2.08 7.00
N TYR A 92 -9.13 2.12 7.27
CA TYR A 92 -8.59 1.92 8.61
C TYR A 92 -9.22 2.88 9.61
N PHE A 93 -9.30 4.17 9.29
CA PHE A 93 -9.90 5.18 10.16
C PHE A 93 -11.36 4.89 10.46
N CYS A 94 -12.14 4.42 9.48
CA CYS A 94 -13.53 4.04 9.69
C CYS A 94 -13.64 2.79 10.57
N LEU A 95 -12.87 1.75 10.27
CA LEU A 95 -12.91 0.51 11.03
C LEU A 95 -12.45 0.71 12.48
N ASP A 96 -11.37 1.47 12.69
CA ASP A 96 -10.88 1.85 14.01
C ASP A 96 -11.91 2.64 14.82
N LYS A 97 -12.73 3.45 14.15
CA LYS A 97 -13.75 4.28 14.80
C LYS A 97 -15.01 3.50 15.17
N PHE A 98 -15.42 2.55 14.34
CA PHE A 98 -16.72 1.88 14.48
C PHE A 98 -16.65 0.44 15.01
N PHE A 99 -15.47 -0.19 15.03
CA PHE A 99 -15.31 -1.57 15.45
C PHE A 99 -14.18 -1.74 16.48
N GLU A 100 -14.40 -2.63 17.44
CA GLU A 100 -13.39 -2.99 18.43
C GLU A 100 -12.64 -4.27 18.04
N PHE A 101 -11.35 -4.13 17.75
CA PHE A 101 -10.47 -5.25 17.38
C PHE A 101 -9.75 -5.86 18.59
N LYS A 102 -10.41 -5.99 19.75
CA LYS A 102 -9.79 -6.48 21.00
C LYS A 102 -9.17 -7.88 20.85
N TRP A 103 -9.78 -8.75 20.04
CA TRP A 103 -9.28 -10.10 19.78
C TRP A 103 -7.95 -10.12 19.03
N VAL A 104 -7.66 -9.09 18.23
CA VAL A 104 -6.40 -8.98 17.46
C VAL A 104 -5.19 -8.95 18.41
N LYS A 105 -5.34 -8.36 19.60
CA LYS A 105 -4.26 -8.34 20.60
C LYS A 105 -3.82 -9.73 21.07
N LYS A 106 -4.71 -10.71 21.06
CA LYS A 106 -4.39 -12.09 21.46
C LYS A 106 -3.56 -12.80 20.39
N ILE A 107 -3.79 -12.47 19.11
CA ILE A 107 -3.13 -13.13 17.98
C ILE A 107 -2.00 -12.31 17.35
N GLU A 108 -1.80 -11.05 17.76
CA GLU A 108 -0.87 -10.12 17.12
C GLU A 108 0.55 -10.66 17.05
N ASN A 109 1.12 -11.09 18.18
CA ASN A 109 2.50 -11.59 18.21
C ASN A 109 2.69 -12.85 17.35
N PRO A 110 1.92 -13.95 17.52
CA PRO A 110 2.11 -15.13 16.69
C PRO A 110 1.88 -14.82 15.20
N LEU A 111 0.87 -14.00 14.87
CA LEU A 111 0.61 -13.57 13.49
C LEU A 111 1.83 -12.87 12.88
N LEU A 112 2.36 -11.84 13.54
CA LEU A 112 3.49 -11.06 13.03
C LEU A 112 4.76 -11.90 12.92
N HIS A 113 5.01 -12.81 13.87
CA HIS A 113 6.14 -13.74 13.82
C HIS A 113 6.05 -14.71 12.67
N ILE A 114 4.88 -15.32 12.44
CA ILE A 114 4.66 -16.24 11.34
C ILE A 114 4.86 -15.53 10.01
N ILE A 115 4.26 -14.34 9.83
CA ILE A 115 4.41 -13.56 8.60
C ILE A 115 5.89 -13.20 8.37
N THR A 116 6.56 -12.67 9.39
CA THR A 116 7.98 -12.27 9.28
C THR A 116 8.88 -13.46 8.96
N PHE A 117 8.70 -14.58 9.64
CA PHE A 117 9.48 -15.79 9.39
C PHE A 117 9.26 -16.32 7.97
N ALA A 118 8.00 -16.39 7.52
CA ALA A 118 7.67 -16.85 6.18
C ALA A 118 8.29 -15.95 5.10
N LEU A 119 8.19 -14.62 5.25
CA LEU A 119 8.78 -13.66 4.32
C LEU A 119 10.30 -13.80 4.24
N LEU A 120 10.99 -13.89 5.38
CA LEU A 120 12.44 -14.05 5.40
C LEU A 120 12.88 -15.40 4.81
N ALA A 121 12.17 -16.49 5.12
CA ALA A 121 12.46 -17.80 4.54
C ALA A 121 12.30 -17.80 3.01
N LEU A 122 11.22 -17.21 2.51
CA LEU A 122 10.97 -17.09 1.07
C LEU A 122 11.98 -16.16 0.41
N ALA A 123 12.35 -15.04 1.04
CA ALA A 123 13.39 -14.16 0.51
C ALA A 123 14.74 -14.87 0.37
N ILE A 124 15.13 -15.66 1.37
CA ILE A 124 16.37 -16.45 1.31
C ILE A 124 16.31 -17.49 0.19
N TYR A 125 15.16 -18.15 0.01
CA TYR A 125 14.99 -19.16 -1.04
C TYR A 125 15.00 -18.54 -2.45
N PHE A 126 14.38 -17.37 -2.61
CA PHE A 126 14.26 -16.63 -3.88
C PHE A 126 15.22 -15.42 -3.93
N TYR A 127 16.47 -15.59 -3.49
CA TYR A 127 17.43 -14.48 -3.37
C TYR A 127 17.90 -13.92 -4.72
N GLU A 128 17.75 -14.68 -5.81
CA GLU A 128 18.13 -14.26 -7.17
C GLU A 128 17.03 -13.41 -7.84
N GLN A 129 15.76 -13.58 -7.43
CA GLN A 129 14.63 -12.81 -7.92
C GLN A 129 14.58 -11.46 -7.20
N LEU A 130 14.95 -10.37 -7.88
CA LEU A 130 15.12 -9.07 -7.23
C LEU A 130 13.83 -8.59 -6.56
N TYR A 131 12.67 -8.78 -7.19
CA TYR A 131 11.40 -8.34 -6.62
C TYR A 131 10.99 -9.16 -5.40
N THR A 132 11.04 -10.49 -5.50
CA THR A 132 10.70 -11.37 -4.38
C THR A 132 11.59 -11.09 -3.19
N PHE A 133 12.90 -11.04 -3.41
CA PHE A 133 13.88 -10.80 -2.35
C PHE A 133 13.62 -9.47 -1.66
N THR A 134 13.56 -8.37 -2.43
CA THR A 134 13.45 -7.03 -1.87
C THR A 134 12.11 -6.81 -1.17
N ALA A 135 10.97 -7.10 -1.82
CA ALA A 135 9.64 -6.89 -1.25
C ALA A 135 9.44 -7.67 0.06
N PHE A 136 9.93 -8.91 0.13
CA PHE A 136 9.77 -9.72 1.34
C PHE A 136 10.72 -9.30 2.46
N VAL A 137 11.98 -8.98 2.15
CA VAL A 137 12.94 -8.50 3.16
C VAL A 137 12.48 -7.16 3.74
N THR A 138 12.12 -6.19 2.91
CA THR A 138 11.75 -4.85 3.41
C THR A 138 10.44 -4.89 4.17
N CYS A 139 9.44 -5.65 3.71
CA CYS A 139 8.20 -5.84 4.46
C CYS A 139 8.46 -6.51 5.83
N ALA A 140 9.29 -7.55 5.87
CA ALA A 140 9.66 -8.21 7.13
C ALA A 140 10.41 -7.26 8.09
N LEU A 141 11.39 -6.51 7.59
CA LEU A 141 12.11 -5.51 8.37
C LEU A 141 11.20 -4.39 8.87
N SER A 142 10.27 -3.93 8.03
CA SER A 142 9.27 -2.92 8.39
C SER A 142 8.37 -3.39 9.53
N ILE A 143 7.92 -4.66 9.51
CA ILE A 143 7.17 -5.27 10.63
C ILE A 143 8.03 -5.30 11.90
N LEU A 144 9.28 -5.74 11.83
CA LEU A 144 10.20 -5.81 12.98
C LEU A 144 10.49 -4.43 13.56
N VAL A 145 10.78 -3.44 12.71
CA VAL A 145 11.04 -2.05 13.10
C VAL A 145 9.81 -1.46 13.78
N LEU A 146 8.63 -1.57 13.16
CA LEU A 146 7.39 -1.06 13.75
C LEU A 146 7.09 -1.73 15.10
N LYS A 147 7.27 -3.04 15.21
CA LYS A 147 6.96 -3.81 16.41
C LYS A 147 7.94 -3.58 17.56
N TYR A 148 9.25 -3.63 17.28
CA TYR A 148 10.27 -3.70 18.33
C TYR A 148 11.03 -2.41 18.55
N LEU A 149 11.32 -1.67 17.48
CA LEU A 149 12.05 -0.41 17.57
C LEU A 149 11.11 0.76 17.87
N LEU A 150 10.04 0.88 17.08
CA LEU A 150 9.04 1.95 17.22
C LEU A 150 7.91 1.60 18.20
N LYS A 151 7.79 0.32 18.57
CA LYS A 151 6.88 -0.21 19.60
C LYS A 151 5.43 0.24 19.43
N VAL A 152 4.94 0.24 18.18
CA VAL A 152 3.57 0.65 17.91
C VAL A 152 2.56 -0.38 18.43
N ASP A 153 1.43 0.10 18.91
CA ASP A 153 0.36 -0.73 19.50
C ASP A 153 -0.77 -1.05 18.51
N TRP A 154 -0.70 -0.58 17.26
CA TRP A 154 -1.75 -0.79 16.26
C TRP A 154 -1.36 -1.76 15.15
N LEU A 155 -0.12 -2.27 15.14
CA LEU A 155 0.44 -3.04 14.01
C LEU A 155 -0.41 -4.25 13.61
N GLY A 156 -0.77 -5.12 14.57
CA GLY A 156 -1.62 -6.27 14.29
C GLY A 156 -2.97 -5.89 13.69
N LYS A 157 -3.58 -4.80 14.20
CA LYS A 157 -4.84 -4.27 13.67
C LYS A 157 -4.66 -3.73 12.25
N GLY A 158 -3.55 -3.06 11.97
CA GLY A 158 -3.17 -2.60 10.62
C GLY A 158 -3.09 -3.75 9.62
N VAL A 159 -2.40 -4.84 10.00
CA VAL A 159 -2.29 -6.05 9.17
C VAL A 159 -3.66 -6.69 8.93
N ILE A 160 -4.49 -6.86 9.97
CA ILE A 160 -5.83 -7.45 9.82
C ILE A 160 -6.74 -6.59 8.94
N ILE A 161 -6.70 -5.26 9.10
CA ILE A 161 -7.47 -4.36 8.25
C ILE A 161 -6.98 -4.42 6.80
N TYR A 162 -5.67 -4.54 6.57
CA TYR A 162 -5.13 -4.73 5.22
C TYR A 162 -5.61 -6.05 4.60
N VAL A 163 -5.72 -7.13 5.39
CA VAL A 163 -6.33 -8.38 4.92
C VAL A 163 -7.83 -8.19 4.60
N ILE A 164 -8.58 -7.44 5.40
CA ILE A 164 -9.99 -7.09 5.12
C ILE A 164 -10.11 -6.26 3.82
N LEU A 165 -9.10 -5.44 3.51
CA LEU A 165 -9.01 -4.68 2.27
C LEU A 165 -8.66 -5.53 1.04
N SER A 166 -8.33 -6.82 1.20
CA SER A 166 -7.92 -7.69 0.09
C SER A 166 -8.90 -7.75 -1.09
N PRO A 167 -10.25 -7.73 -0.94
CA PRO A 167 -11.13 -7.70 -2.11
C PRO A 167 -10.95 -6.43 -2.96
N GLY A 168 -10.74 -5.28 -2.31
CA GLY A 168 -10.45 -4.02 -3.00
C GLY A 168 -9.08 -4.02 -3.66
N PHE A 169 -8.07 -4.56 -2.96
CA PHE A 169 -6.73 -4.78 -3.51
C PHE A 169 -6.78 -5.67 -4.76
N LEU A 170 -7.45 -6.83 -4.69
CA LEU A 170 -7.57 -7.76 -5.81
C LEU A 170 -8.30 -7.12 -7.01
N LEU A 171 -9.28 -6.25 -6.75
CA LEU A 171 -9.97 -5.52 -7.81
C LEU A 171 -9.06 -4.50 -8.48
N VAL A 172 -8.42 -3.64 -7.70
CA VAL A 172 -7.57 -2.56 -8.23
C VAL A 172 -6.32 -3.15 -8.90
N ASN A 173 -5.51 -3.91 -8.16
CA ASN A 173 -4.30 -4.51 -8.69
C ASN A 173 -4.62 -5.51 -9.79
N GLY A 174 -5.71 -6.28 -9.68
CA GLY A 174 -6.11 -7.21 -10.72
C GLY A 174 -6.37 -6.51 -12.03
N LEU A 175 -7.08 -5.37 -12.06
CA LEU A 175 -7.27 -4.56 -13.26
C LEU A 175 -5.93 -4.06 -13.81
N LEU A 176 -5.04 -3.56 -12.93
CA LEU A 176 -3.72 -3.07 -13.33
C LEU A 176 -2.85 -4.16 -13.94
N THR A 177 -2.92 -5.39 -13.42
CA THR A 177 -2.14 -6.53 -13.90
C THR A 177 -2.87 -7.33 -14.98
N GLY A 178 -3.99 -6.83 -15.52
CA GLY A 178 -4.60 -7.32 -16.78
C GLY A 178 -5.90 -8.11 -16.63
N THR A 179 -6.44 -8.27 -15.43
CA THR A 179 -7.77 -8.87 -15.24
C THR A 179 -8.82 -8.04 -15.95
N GLY A 180 -9.52 -8.61 -16.93
CA GLY A 180 -10.56 -7.91 -17.70
C GLY A 180 -10.05 -6.90 -18.73
N LEU A 181 -8.73 -6.82 -18.98
CA LEU A 181 -8.14 -6.00 -20.03
C LEU A 181 -7.48 -6.88 -21.11
N PRO A 182 -7.41 -6.43 -22.38
CA PRO A 182 -6.70 -7.17 -23.44
C PRO A 182 -5.20 -7.33 -23.18
N SER A 183 -4.60 -6.40 -22.44
CA SER A 183 -3.22 -6.44 -21.98
C SER A 183 -3.12 -5.70 -20.64
N PRO A 184 -2.12 -6.00 -19.80
CA PRO A 184 -1.99 -5.37 -18.49
C PRO A 184 -1.51 -3.92 -18.59
N VAL A 185 -1.89 -3.11 -17.60
CA VAL A 185 -1.34 -1.76 -17.39
C VAL A 185 0.09 -1.86 -16.88
N VAL A 186 0.33 -2.76 -15.92
CA VAL A 186 1.65 -3.04 -15.32
C VAL A 186 2.05 -4.47 -15.66
N ASN A 187 3.18 -4.61 -16.36
CA ASN A 187 3.75 -5.90 -16.75
C ASN A 187 4.93 -6.21 -15.84
N TYR A 188 5.18 -7.50 -15.58
CA TYR A 188 6.30 -7.94 -14.74
C TYR A 188 7.19 -8.91 -15.51
N ASN A 189 8.49 -8.80 -15.30
CA ASN A 189 9.46 -9.77 -15.80
C ASN A 189 9.32 -11.10 -15.02
N PRO A 190 9.01 -12.24 -15.67
CA PRO A 190 8.87 -13.53 -15.01
C PRO A 190 10.12 -14.01 -14.27
N ASP A 191 11.30 -13.50 -14.61
CA ASP A 191 12.57 -13.90 -13.99
C ASP A 191 12.83 -13.18 -12.64
N GLU A 192 12.06 -12.12 -12.34
CA GLU A 192 12.32 -11.23 -11.21
C GLU A 192 11.39 -11.45 -10.00
N PHE A 193 10.36 -12.28 -10.14
CA PHE A 193 9.42 -12.62 -9.05
C PHE A 193 9.24 -14.14 -8.94
N MET A 194 8.59 -14.64 -7.88
CA MET A 194 8.58 -16.07 -7.53
C MET A 194 7.71 -16.95 -8.46
N GLY A 195 7.17 -16.39 -9.54
CA GLY A 195 6.33 -17.06 -10.51
C GLY A 195 4.87 -17.31 -10.08
N PHE A 196 4.53 -17.12 -8.80
CA PHE A 196 3.19 -17.36 -8.30
C PHE A 196 2.33 -16.08 -8.30
N ARG A 197 1.09 -16.21 -8.77
CA ARG A 197 0.13 -15.10 -8.89
C ARG A 197 -1.21 -15.44 -8.25
N ILE A 198 -1.86 -14.43 -7.68
CA ILE A 198 -3.28 -14.49 -7.33
C ILE A 198 -4.03 -13.75 -8.44
N LEU A 199 -4.85 -14.47 -9.21
CA LEU A 199 -5.37 -14.00 -10.50
C LEU A 199 -4.20 -13.63 -11.42
N THR A 200 -4.04 -12.34 -11.72
CA THR A 200 -2.95 -11.80 -12.53
C THR A 200 -1.88 -11.10 -11.71
N ILE A 201 -2.03 -11.02 -10.38
CA ILE A 201 -1.20 -10.19 -9.50
C ILE A 201 -0.06 -11.03 -8.91
N PRO A 202 1.23 -10.65 -9.04
CA PRO A 202 2.32 -11.27 -8.29
C PRO A 202 2.04 -11.22 -6.79
N VAL A 203 2.37 -12.27 -6.05
CA VAL A 203 2.10 -12.28 -4.59
C VAL A 203 2.91 -11.23 -3.84
N GLU A 204 4.06 -10.86 -4.37
CA GLU A 204 4.91 -9.77 -3.91
C GLU A 204 4.14 -8.45 -3.76
N ASP A 205 3.23 -8.13 -4.68
CA ASP A 205 2.44 -6.89 -4.65
C ASP A 205 1.62 -6.78 -3.36
N PHE A 206 1.14 -7.90 -2.83
CA PHE A 206 0.39 -7.90 -1.58
C PHE A 206 1.25 -7.40 -0.42
N PHE A 207 2.52 -7.82 -0.38
CA PHE A 207 3.47 -7.47 0.68
C PHE A 207 4.13 -6.11 0.46
N TYR A 208 4.42 -5.74 -0.78
CA TYR A 208 4.80 -4.39 -1.17
C TYR A 208 3.73 -3.38 -0.75
N GLY A 209 2.46 -3.68 -1.06
CA GLY A 209 1.32 -2.87 -0.62
C GLY A 209 1.13 -2.87 0.89
N LEU A 210 1.33 -4.01 1.57
CA LEU A 210 1.25 -4.08 3.03
C LEU A 210 2.28 -3.15 3.67
N GLU A 211 3.54 -3.23 3.24
CA GLU A 211 4.61 -2.37 3.72
C GLU A 211 4.28 -0.89 3.52
N MET A 212 3.87 -0.51 2.30
CA MET A 212 3.47 0.85 1.96
C MET A 212 2.37 1.38 2.90
N ILE A 213 1.33 0.57 3.13
CA ILE A 213 0.20 0.96 3.99
C ILE A 213 0.59 1.02 5.46
N LEU A 214 1.44 0.12 5.95
CA LEU A 214 1.92 0.15 7.33
C LEU A 214 2.72 1.43 7.62
N TRP A 215 3.60 1.85 6.71
CA TRP A 215 4.34 3.11 6.87
C TRP A 215 3.45 4.34 6.76
N ASN A 216 2.50 4.34 5.82
CA ASN A 216 1.49 5.40 5.75
C ASN A 216 0.69 5.50 7.04
N LEU A 217 0.32 4.35 7.62
CA LEU A 217 -0.44 4.33 8.86
C LEU A 217 0.39 4.87 10.04
N PHE A 218 1.67 4.52 10.11
CA PHE A 218 2.58 5.04 11.13
C PHE A 218 2.68 6.57 11.11
N PHE A 219 3.01 7.15 9.95
CA PHE A 219 3.15 8.61 9.85
C PHE A 219 1.81 9.32 10.00
N PHE A 220 0.73 8.80 9.41
CA PHE A 220 -0.60 9.35 9.59
C PHE A 220 -1.01 9.43 11.06
N LEU A 221 -0.85 8.34 11.83
CA LEU A 221 -1.22 8.33 13.25
C LEU A 221 -0.34 9.27 14.07
N LYS A 222 0.94 9.39 13.73
CA LYS A 222 1.87 10.33 14.39
C LYS A 222 1.48 11.78 14.12
N PHE A 223 1.20 12.14 12.87
CA PHE A 223 0.79 13.50 12.49
C PHE A 223 -0.60 13.86 12.98
N LYS A 224 -1.56 12.92 12.93
CA LYS A 224 -2.89 13.09 13.51
C LYS A 224 -2.83 13.43 15.00
N LYS A 225 -2.01 12.70 15.78
CA LYS A 225 -1.83 12.97 17.21
C LYS A 225 -1.21 14.34 17.47
N TYR A 226 -0.23 14.74 16.65
CA TYR A 226 0.39 16.05 16.74
C TYR A 226 -0.62 17.19 16.47
N GLU A 227 -1.42 17.07 15.41
CA GLU A 227 -2.48 18.04 15.10
C GLU A 227 -3.50 18.14 16.23
N GLN A 228 -3.97 17.00 16.75
CA GLN A 228 -4.92 16.98 17.88
C GLN A 228 -4.37 17.69 19.12
N ASN A 229 -3.11 17.46 19.47
CA ASN A 229 -2.47 18.11 20.62
C ASN A 229 -2.31 19.63 20.43
N LYS A 230 -2.06 20.07 19.19
CA LYS A 230 -1.91 21.50 18.89
C LYS A 230 -3.21 22.28 19.09
N TYR A 231 -4.37 21.68 18.82
CA TYR A 231 -5.68 22.31 19.04
C TYR A 231 -6.19 22.25 20.49
N ILE A 232 -5.54 21.46 21.37
CA ILE A 232 -5.88 21.42 22.81
C ILE A 232 -5.12 22.51 23.60
N LEU A 233 -4.02 23.03 23.03
CA LEU A 233 -3.15 24.04 23.66
C LEU A 233 -3.46 25.49 23.22
N VAL A 234 -4.54 25.70 22.46
CA VAL A 234 -5.06 27.02 22.01
C VAL A 234 -6.47 27.18 22.54
#